data_AF-A0AAW6RG92-F1
#
_entry.id   AF-A0AAW6RG92-F1
#
_cell.length_a   1.000
_cell.length_b   1.000
_cell.length_c   1.000
_cell.angle_alpha   90.00
_cell.angle_beta   90.00
_cell.angle_gamma   90.00
#
_symmetry.space_group_name_H-M   'P 1'
#
loop_
_entity.id
_entity.type
_entity.pdbx_description
1 polymer ?
#
loop_
_entity_poly.entity_id
_entity_poly.type
_entity_poly.pdbx_seq_one_letter_code
_entity_poly.pdbx_strand_id
1 'polypeptide(L)'
;MRATSTDLQDAGALPTTADREMLRWAVKWLPFETGDEYIFPDFGVTPAVFYHRINMLISTGAANHIEPGLRMRLRRHCSSKITRLKNAQRIASLLG
;
A
#
# COMPACT_ATOMS: atom_id res chain seq x y z
N MET A 1 17.81 -33.61 -12.09
CA MET A 1 16.49 -33.23 -11.52
C MET A 1 16.59 -31.78 -11.07
N ARG A 2 16.02 -30.82 -11.83
CA ARG A 2 15.88 -29.42 -11.39
C ARG A 2 14.58 -29.33 -10.59
N ALA A 3 14.69 -29.08 -9.29
CA ALA A 3 13.53 -28.67 -8.52
C ALA A 3 13.10 -27.28 -9.02
N THR A 4 11.87 -27.18 -9.48
CA THR A 4 11.17 -25.95 -9.84
C THR A 4 11.04 -25.10 -8.58
N SER A 5 11.79 -23.99 -8.53
CA SER A 5 11.74 -22.99 -7.47
C SER A 5 10.48 -22.12 -7.61
N THR A 6 9.31 -22.75 -7.59
CA THR A 6 8.00 -22.10 -7.71
C THR A 6 7.05 -22.51 -6.57
N ASP A 7 7.53 -23.31 -5.61
CA ASP A 7 6.69 -23.96 -4.58
C ASP A 7 6.77 -23.32 -3.18
N LEU A 8 7.24 -22.08 -3.05
CA LEU A 8 7.43 -21.44 -1.73
C LEU A 8 6.83 -20.05 -1.56
N GLN A 9 5.98 -19.59 -2.49
CA GLN A 9 5.49 -18.21 -2.48
C GLN A 9 4.01 -18.04 -2.06
N ASP A 10 3.36 -19.05 -1.46
CA ASP A 10 1.90 -19.03 -1.29
C ASP A 10 1.34 -19.44 0.09
N ALA A 11 2.06 -19.14 1.18
CA ALA A 11 1.52 -19.30 2.53
C ALA A 11 1.80 -18.07 3.40
N GLY A 12 0.81 -17.17 3.52
CA GLY A 12 0.75 -16.18 4.61
C GLY A 12 2.06 -15.44 4.90
N ALA A 13 2.76 -14.97 3.85
CA ALA A 13 4.08 -14.39 4.00
C ALA A 13 4.01 -13.23 5.00
N LEU A 14 4.69 -13.41 6.13
CA LEU A 14 4.88 -12.35 7.12
C LEU A 14 5.31 -11.08 6.39
N PRO A 15 4.79 -9.90 6.76
CA PRO A 15 5.15 -8.66 6.09
C PRO A 15 6.67 -8.52 6.05
N THR A 16 7.21 -8.15 4.90
CA THR A 16 8.65 -7.88 4.79
C THR A 16 9.01 -6.67 5.67
N THR A 17 10.30 -6.43 5.90
CA THR A 17 10.73 -5.21 6.62
C THR A 17 10.29 -3.96 5.86
N ALA A 18 10.35 -3.97 4.53
CA ALA A 18 9.83 -2.88 3.71
C ALA A 18 8.32 -2.66 3.91
N ASP A 19 7.53 -3.74 3.94
CA ASP A 19 6.08 -3.64 4.18
C ASP A 19 5.74 -3.05 5.55
N ARG A 20 6.50 -3.42 6.59
CA ARG A 20 6.35 -2.84 7.92
C ARG A 20 6.67 -1.34 7.94
N GLU A 21 7.72 -0.91 7.24
CA GLU A 21 8.06 0.51 7.12
C GLU A 21 7.00 1.28 6.34
N MET A 22 6.47 0.73 5.25
CA MET A 22 5.35 1.34 4.51
C MET A 22 4.11 1.51 5.40
N LEU A 23 3.76 0.51 6.21
CA LEU A 23 2.64 0.59 7.16
C LEU A 23 2.89 1.63 8.25
N ARG A 24 4.08 1.66 8.85
CA ARG A 24 4.45 2.66 9.87
C ARG A 24 4.37 4.08 9.32
N TRP A 25 4.92 4.29 8.13
CA TRP A 25 4.85 5.57 7.43
C TRP A 25 3.40 5.96 7.17
N ALA A 26 2.57 5.06 6.63
CA ALA A 26 1.19 5.39 6.30
C ALA A 26 0.34 5.70 7.54
N VAL A 27 0.59 5.03 8.66
CA VAL A 27 -0.05 5.36 9.95
C VAL A 27 0.38 6.74 10.44
N LYS A 28 1.68 7.05 10.38
CA LYS A 28 2.22 8.37 10.77
C LYS A 28 1.58 9.50 9.97
N TRP A 29 1.37 9.28 8.67
CA TRP A 29 0.83 10.29 7.76
C TRP A 29 -0.70 10.34 7.71
N LEU A 30 -1.40 9.35 8.25
CA LEU A 30 -2.87 9.24 8.20
C LEU A 30 -3.65 10.48 8.69
N PRO A 31 -3.19 11.24 9.72
CA PRO A 31 -3.85 12.48 10.13
C PRO A 31 -3.74 13.63 9.13
N PHE A 32 -2.80 13.53 8.19
CA PHE A 32 -2.50 14.58 7.22
C PHE A 32 -3.02 14.17 5.84
N GLU A 33 -3.49 15.12 5.04
CA GLU A 33 -3.93 14.85 3.65
C GLU A 33 -2.78 14.93 2.63
N THR A 34 -1.61 15.36 3.08
CA THR A 34 -0.31 15.47 2.37
C THR A 34 0.56 14.22 2.61
N GLY A 35 1.64 14.08 1.85
CA GLY A 35 2.66 13.07 2.07
C GLY A 35 3.03 12.31 0.80
N ASP A 36 2.19 12.39 -0.24
CA ASP A 36 2.36 11.67 -1.50
C ASP A 36 3.68 12.04 -2.19
N GLU A 37 4.13 13.29 -2.00
CA GLU A 37 5.40 13.83 -2.50
C GLU A 37 6.64 13.13 -1.93
N TYR A 38 6.55 12.53 -0.73
CA TYR A 38 7.66 11.81 -0.10
C TYR A 38 7.65 10.31 -0.43
N ILE A 39 6.56 9.78 -1.00
CA ILE A 39 6.45 8.34 -1.28
C ILE A 39 7.54 7.86 -2.24
N PHE A 40 7.77 8.61 -3.33
CA PHE A 40 8.78 8.21 -4.31
C PHE A 40 10.21 8.33 -3.75
N PRO A 41 10.61 9.46 -3.13
CA PRO A 41 11.91 9.56 -2.45
C PRO A 41 12.16 8.46 -1.41
N ASP A 42 11.17 8.14 -0.58
CA ASP A 42 11.35 7.22 0.55
C ASP A 42 11.29 5.74 0.15
N PHE A 43 10.45 5.39 -0.83
CA PHE A 43 10.13 4.00 -1.16
C PHE A 43 10.43 3.58 -2.59
N GLY A 44 10.83 4.51 -3.46
CA GLY A 44 11.13 4.22 -4.87
C GLY A 44 9.93 3.73 -5.69
N VAL A 45 8.71 3.97 -5.22
CA VAL A 45 7.47 3.56 -5.89
C VAL A 45 6.54 4.76 -6.10
N THR A 46 5.62 4.64 -7.05
CA THR A 46 4.60 5.68 -7.25
C THR A 46 3.56 5.63 -6.11
N PRO A 47 2.85 6.73 -5.83
CA PRO A 47 1.75 6.74 -4.86
C PRO A 47 0.69 5.66 -5.11
N ALA A 48 0.36 5.39 -6.37
CA ALA A 48 -0.62 4.36 -6.73
C ALA A 48 -0.17 2.96 -6.30
N VAL A 49 1.11 2.61 -6.53
CA VAL A 49 1.68 1.32 -6.12
C VAL A 49 1.76 1.23 -4.59
N PHE A 50 2.19 2.31 -3.94
CA PHE A 50 2.29 2.38 -2.48
C PHE A 50 0.94 2.11 -1.79
N TYR A 51 -0.10 2.86 -2.16
CA TYR A 51 -1.42 2.69 -1.56
C TYR A 51 -2.05 1.33 -1.87
N HIS A 52 -1.78 0.77 -3.05
CA HIS A 52 -2.23 -0.57 -3.39
C HIS A 52 -1.58 -1.64 -2.50
N ARG A 53 -0.26 -1.56 -2.29
CA ARG A 53 0.48 -2.47 -1.40
C ARG A 53 -0.06 -2.44 0.02
N ILE A 54 -0.31 -1.26 0.59
CA ILE A 54 -0.90 -1.14 1.93
C ILE A 54 -2.27 -1.83 2.01
N ASN A 55 -3.12 -1.63 1.01
CA ASN A 55 -4.44 -2.25 1.00
C ASN A 55 -4.35 -3.80 0.92
N MET A 56 -3.35 -4.32 0.20
CA MET A 56 -3.05 -5.76 0.18
C MET A 56 -2.56 -6.27 1.53
N LEU A 57 -1.66 -5.54 2.20
CA LEU A 57 -1.17 -5.89 3.55
C LEU A 57 -2.30 -5.89 4.59
N ILE A 58 -3.26 -4.97 4.47
CA ILE A 58 -4.45 -4.96 5.32
C ILE A 58 -5.34 -6.16 5.03
N SER A 59 -5.57 -6.47 3.74
CA SER A 59 -6.52 -7.51 3.33
C SER A 59 -6.00 -8.93 3.58
N THR A 60 -4.68 -9.12 3.57
CA THR A 60 -4.00 -10.39 3.87
C THR A 60 -3.80 -10.64 5.38
N GLY A 61 -4.16 -9.68 6.23
CA GLY A 61 -3.96 -9.77 7.68
C GLY A 61 -2.54 -9.46 8.16
N ALA A 62 -1.61 -9.11 7.26
CA ALA A 62 -0.25 -8.70 7.63
C ALA A 62 -0.23 -7.43 8.52
N ALA A 63 -1.29 -6.62 8.46
CA ALA A 63 -1.51 -5.46 9.32
C ALA A 63 -2.32 -5.75 10.60
N ASN A 64 -2.50 -7.02 11.00
CA ASN A 64 -3.33 -7.37 12.17
C ASN A 64 -2.77 -6.85 13.51
N HIS A 65 -1.47 -6.57 13.58
CA HIS A 65 -0.82 -5.94 14.73
C HIS A 65 -1.19 -4.47 14.93
N ILE A 66 -1.79 -3.81 13.93
CA ILE A 66 -2.32 -2.45 14.05
C ILE A 66 -3.67 -2.50 14.75
N GLU A 67 -3.96 -1.54 15.63
CA GLU A 67 -5.27 -1.42 16.29
C GLU A 67 -6.42 -1.45 15.25
N PRO A 68 -7.50 -2.23 15.46
CA PRO A 68 -8.58 -2.38 14.48
C PRO A 68 -9.18 -1.06 13.97
N GLY A 69 -9.41 -0.09 14.86
CA GLY A 69 -9.95 1.22 14.48
C GLY A 69 -9.02 1.99 13.55
N LEU A 70 -7.73 2.01 13.86
CA LEU A 70 -6.69 2.61 13.03
C LEU A 70 -6.54 1.89 11.69
N ARG A 71 -6.58 0.55 11.68
CA ARG A 71 -6.55 -0.24 10.43
C ARG A 71 -7.75 0.06 9.52
N MET A 72 -8.94 0.24 10.08
CA MET A 72 -10.13 0.62 9.31
C MET A 72 -9.98 2.02 8.72
N ARG A 73 -9.47 3.00 9.48
CA ARG A 73 -9.20 4.35 8.98
C ARG A 73 -8.17 4.33 7.85
N LEU A 74 -7.09 3.57 8.01
CA LEU A 74 -6.06 3.40 6.99
C LEU A 74 -6.63 2.78 5.71
N ARG A 75 -7.43 1.72 5.81
CA ARG A 75 -8.11 1.09 4.66
C ARG A 75 -8.96 2.10 3.88
N ARG A 76 -9.75 2.93 4.59
CA ARG A 76 -10.59 3.96 3.98
C ARG A 76 -9.74 5.02 3.28
N HIS A 77 -8.68 5.48 3.92
CA HIS A 77 -7.76 6.45 3.37
C HIS A 77 -7.11 5.94 2.07
N CYS A 78 -6.51 4.74 2.10
CA CYS A 78 -5.89 4.14 0.90
C CYS A 78 -6.89 3.95 -0.23
N SER A 79 -8.11 3.48 0.07
CA SER A 79 -9.17 3.31 -0.93
C SER A 79 -9.57 4.63 -1.60
N SER A 80 -9.69 5.70 -0.81
CA SER A 80 -9.97 7.04 -1.32
C SER A 80 -8.85 7.55 -2.23
N LYS A 81 -7.59 7.43 -1.80
CA LYS A 81 -6.40 7.83 -2.58
C LYS A 81 -6.34 7.08 -3.92
N ILE A 82 -6.52 5.76 -3.92
CA ILE A 82 -6.52 4.93 -5.15
C ILE A 82 -7.60 5.40 -6.13
N THR A 83 -8.82 5.67 -5.65
CA THR A 83 -9.91 6.16 -6.50
C THR A 83 -9.58 7.52 -7.12
N ARG A 84 -9.05 8.46 -6.32
CA ARG A 84 -8.63 9.79 -6.81
C ARG A 84 -7.53 9.68 -7.87
N LEU A 85 -6.51 8.87 -7.63
CA LEU A 85 -5.41 8.65 -8.57
C LEU A 85 -5.89 8.02 -9.88
N LYS A 86 -6.77 7.02 -9.82
CA LYS A 86 -7.38 6.42 -11.02
C LYS A 86 -8.20 7.43 -11.81
N ASN A 87 -8.96 8.29 -11.14
CA ASN A 87 -9.74 9.32 -11.80
C ASN A 87 -8.85 10.38 -12.47
N ALA A 88 -7.80 10.83 -11.77
CA ALA A 88 -6.83 11.77 -12.33
C ALA A 88 -6.13 11.19 -13.57
N GLN A 89 -5.72 9.91 -13.51
CA GLN A 89 -5.14 9.21 -14.65
C GLN A 89 -6.10 9.13 -15.84
N ARG A 90 -7.39 8.79 -15.59
CA ARG A 90 -8.41 8.77 -16.65
C ARG A 90 -8.59 10.13 -17.30
N ILE A 91 -8.68 11.20 -16.52
CA ILE A 91 -8.81 12.57 -17.05
C ILE A 91 -7.59 12.94 -17.89
N ALA A 92 -6.38 12.63 -17.42
CA ALA A 92 -5.16 12.88 -18.18
C ALA A 92 -5.16 12.13 -19.52
N SER A 93 -5.65 10.89 -19.55
CA SER A 93 -5.77 10.09 -20.78
C SER A 93 -6.83 10.59 -21.77
N LEU A 94 -7.76 11.46 -21.35
CA LEU A 94 -8.78 12.05 -22.24
C LEU A 94 -8.33 13.39 -22.85
N LEU A 95 -7.31 14.01 -22.28
CA LEU A 95 -6.80 15.32 -22.69
C LEU A 95 -5.53 15.22 -23.55
N GLY A 96 -5.01 14.01 -23.77
CA GLY A 96 -3.92 13.70 -24.69
C GLY A 96 -4.41 12.89 -25.88
#